data_AF-Q7MRT7-F1
#
_entry.id   AF-Q7MRT7-F1
#
_cell.length_a   1.000
_cell.length_b   1.000
_cell.length_c   1.000
_cell.angle_alpha   90.00
_cell.angle_beta   90.00
_cell.angle_gamma   90.00
#
_symmetry.space_group_name_H-M   'P 1'
#
loop_
_entity.id
_entity.type
_entity.pdbx_description
1 polymer ?
#
loop_
_entity_poly.entity_id
_entity_poly.type
_entity_poly.pdbx_seq_one_letter_code
_entity_poly.pdbx_strand_id
1 'polypeptide(L)' 'MKKKIELEQDDFISEEMALELSDMLSVALHFAGIKENKIEAAMDAYLSALDEFDDEEEYGREAMIKIIENLRQTHKELFI' A
#
# COMPACT_ATOMS: atom_id res chain seq x y z
N MET A 1 -32.90 30.55 -8.07
CA MET A 1 -31.53 30.27 -7.59
C MET A 1 -31.54 28.93 -6.87
N LYS A 2 -31.11 27.85 -7.53
CA LYS A 2 -30.91 26.55 -6.87
C LYS A 2 -29.44 26.52 -6.44
N LYS A 3 -29.19 26.75 -5.15
CA LYS A 3 -27.88 26.52 -4.55
C LYS A 3 -27.76 25.02 -4.32
N LYS A 4 -27.39 24.29 -5.37
CA LYS A 4 -27.01 22.87 -5.28
C LYS A 4 -25.52 22.87 -4.97
N ILE A 5 -25.20 22.93 -3.67
CA ILE A 5 -23.88 22.52 -3.20
C ILE A 5 -23.99 21.00 -3.12
N GLU A 6 -23.74 20.32 -4.23
CA GLU A 6 -23.32 18.93 -4.24
C GLU A 6 -21.81 18.99 -4.54
N LEU A 7 -21.01 18.95 -3.49
CA LEU A 7 -19.56 18.81 -3.54
C LEU A 7 -19.21 17.59 -2.70
N GLU A 8 -19.68 16.40 -3.07
CA GLU A 8 -19.28 15.14 -2.43
C GLU A 8 -19.35 14.02 -3.47
N GLN A 9 -18.34 13.92 -4.34
CA GLN A 9 -17.97 12.66 -5.01
C GLN A 9 -16.44 12.53 -4.98
N ASP A 10 -16.01 11.46 -4.31
CA ASP A 10 -14.66 10.99 -3.97
C ASP A 10 -13.85 10.52 -5.19
N ASP A 11 -13.62 11.37 -6.19
CA ASP A 11 -12.78 11.02 -7.35
C ASP A 11 -11.32 11.52 -7.16
N PHE A 12 -10.67 11.21 -6.03
CA PHE A 12 -9.27 11.63 -5.81
C PHE A 12 -8.24 10.72 -6.49
N ILE A 13 -8.58 9.45 -6.78
CA ILE A 13 -7.67 8.48 -7.40
C ILE A 13 -8.33 7.93 -8.67
N SER A 14 -7.73 8.18 -9.84
CA SER A 14 -8.16 7.55 -11.09
C SER A 14 -7.67 6.09 -11.16
N GLU A 15 -8.29 5.28 -12.02
CA GLU A 15 -7.82 3.90 -12.28
C GLU A 15 -6.35 3.87 -12.72
N GLU A 16 -5.91 4.84 -13.52
CA GLU A 16 -4.51 4.99 -13.96
C GLU A 16 -3.58 5.25 -12.77
N MET A 17 -3.96 6.16 -11.87
CA MET A 17 -3.18 6.44 -10.66
C MET A 17 -3.13 5.22 -9.72
N ALA A 18 -4.23 4.46 -9.61
CA ALA A 18 -4.24 3.24 -8.80
C ALA A 18 -3.27 2.19 -9.35
N LEU A 19 -3.19 2.03 -10.68
CA LEU A 19 -2.22 1.16 -11.34
C LEU A 19 -0.78 1.63 -11.08
N GLU A 20 -0.50 2.93 -11.21
CA GLU A 20 0.83 3.49 -10.92
C GLU A 20 1.25 3.26 -9.46
N LEU A 21 0.34 3.45 -8.50
CA LEU A 21 0.62 3.19 -7.08
C LEU A 21 0.89 1.71 -6.81
N SER A 22 0.13 0.81 -7.44
CA SER A 22 0.34 -0.63 -7.38
C SER A 22 1.73 -1.02 -7.92
N ASP A 23 2.12 -0.47 -9.07
CA ASP A 23 3.44 -0.71 -9.66
C ASP A 23 4.56 -0.16 -8.77
N MET A 24 4.38 1.03 -8.21
CA MET A 24 5.36 1.62 -7.28
C MET A 24 5.53 0.81 -6.00
N LEU A 25 4.45 0.23 -5.46
CA LEU A 25 4.53 -0.69 -4.32
C LEU A 25 5.30 -1.97 -4.71
N SER A 26 4.97 -2.56 -5.86
CA SER A 26 5.70 -3.74 -6.39
C SER A 26 7.20 -3.47 -6.51
N VAL A 27 7.59 -2.30 -7.06
CA VAL A 27 8.99 -1.87 -7.16
C VAL A 27 9.63 -1.71 -5.78
N ALA A 28 8.94 -1.08 -4.82
CA ALA A 28 9.45 -0.92 -3.46
C ALA A 28 9.69 -2.28 -2.78
N LEU A 29 8.76 -3.22 -2.93
CA LEU A 29 8.87 -4.58 -2.40
C LEU A 29 10.00 -5.37 -3.05
N HIS A 30 10.17 -5.25 -4.37
CA HIS A 30 11.32 -5.83 -5.08
C HIS A 30 12.64 -5.32 -4.48
N PHE A 31 12.80 -4.01 -4.31
CA PHE A 31 14.02 -3.43 -3.73
C PHE A 31 14.16 -3.70 -2.22
N ALA A 32 13.08 -4.02 -1.52
CA ALA A 32 13.13 -4.56 -0.16
C ALA A 32 13.65 -6.02 -0.11
N GLY A 33 13.88 -6.68 -1.26
CA GLY A 33 14.45 -8.02 -1.33
C GLY A 33 13.40 -9.13 -1.25
N ILE A 34 12.17 -8.86 -1.68
CA ILE A 34 11.14 -9.89 -1.89
C ILE A 34 11.48 -10.68 -3.15
N LYS A 35 11.25 -12.00 -3.11
CA LYS A 35 11.43 -12.89 -4.26
C LYS A 35 10.49 -12.48 -5.38
N GLU A 36 10.99 -12.43 -6.60
CA GLU A 36 10.21 -12.02 -7.78
C GLU A 36 8.89 -12.80 -7.93
N ASN A 37 8.92 -14.11 -7.69
CA ASN A 37 7.73 -14.97 -7.75
C ASN A 37 6.81 -14.89 -6.50
N LYS A 38 7.06 -13.94 -5.60
CA LYS A 38 6.32 -13.69 -4.36
C LYS A 38 5.81 -12.26 -4.24
N ILE A 39 6.02 -11.41 -5.25
CA ILE A 39 5.61 -10.01 -5.22
C ILE A 39 4.10 -9.85 -4.99
N GLU A 40 3.25 -10.57 -5.74
CA GLU A 40 1.79 -10.51 -5.56
C GLU A 40 1.38 -10.88 -4.12
N ALA A 41 1.92 -11.99 -3.61
CA ALA A 41 1.66 -12.43 -2.23
C ALA A 41 2.15 -11.42 -1.17
N ALA A 42 3.22 -10.69 -1.47
CA ALA A 42 3.71 -9.64 -0.59
C ALA A 42 2.89 -8.36 -0.66
N MET A 43 2.32 -8.03 -1.82
CA MET A 43 1.36 -6.93 -1.96
C MET A 43 0.10 -7.22 -1.15
N ASP A 44 -0.44 -8.44 -1.22
CA ASP A 44 -1.59 -8.87 -0.41
C ASP A 44 -1.28 -8.78 1.09
N ALA A 45 -0.09 -9.24 1.51
CA ALA A 45 0.36 -9.15 2.89
C ALA A 45 0.55 -7.69 3.35
N TYR A 46 1.05 -6.81 2.46
CA TYR A 46 1.20 -5.39 2.74
C TYR A 46 -0.16 -4.73 2.97
N LEU A 47 -1.14 -4.99 2.09
CA LEU A 47 -2.49 -4.45 2.22
C LEU A 47 -3.18 -4.94 3.50
N SER A 48 -3.01 -6.23 3.82
CA SER A 48 -3.54 -6.80 5.08
C SER A 48 -2.91 -6.12 6.31
N ALA A 49 -1.60 -5.86 6.28
CA ALA A 49 -0.90 -5.17 7.36
C ALA A 49 -1.27 -3.68 7.44
N LEU A 50 -1.66 -3.07 6.32
CA LEU A 50 -2.18 -1.70 6.26
C LEU A 50 -3.57 -1.61 6.90
N ASP A 51 -4.44 -2.59 6.65
CA ASP A 51 -5.77 -2.66 7.29
C ASP A 51 -5.68 -2.84 8.82
N GLU A 52 -4.59 -3.44 9.31
CA GLU A 52 -4.28 -3.59 10.74
C GLU A 52 -3.48 -2.40 11.31
N PHE A 53 -3.02 -1.48 10.46
CA PHE A 53 -2.25 -0.32 10.89
C PHE A 53 -3.14 0.64 11.68
N ASP A 54 -2.61 1.17 12.78
CA ASP A 54 -3.35 2.05 13.68
C ASP A 54 -3.83 3.32 12.95
N ASP A 55 -5.15 3.49 12.85
CA ASP A 55 -5.80 4.66 12.23
C ASP A 55 -5.44 5.99 12.93
N GLU A 56 -4.88 5.95 14.16
CA GLU A 56 -4.39 7.14 14.86
C GLU A 56 -2.97 7.56 14.42
N GLU A 57 -2.19 6.70 13.76
CA GLU A 57 -0.89 7.05 13.19
C GLU A 57 -1.06 7.64 11.77
N GLU A 58 -0.36 8.75 11.48
CA GLU A 58 -0.37 9.34 10.14
C GLU A 58 0.28 8.37 9.13
N TYR A 59 -0.52 7.90 8.17
CA TYR A 59 0.01 7.09 7.09
C TYR A 59 0.92 7.92 6.17
N GLY A 60 2.12 7.41 5.94
CA GLY A 60 3.14 8.07 5.14
C GLY A 60 4.39 7.22 5.01
N ARG A 61 5.51 7.82 4.58
CA ARG A 61 6.76 7.09 4.31
C ARG A 61 7.21 6.19 5.46
N GLU A 62 7.16 6.69 6.69
CA GLU A 62 7.62 5.95 7.86
C GLU A 62 6.71 4.75 8.17
N ALA A 63 5.39 4.91 8.02
CA ALA A 63 4.44 3.80 8.14
C ALA A 63 4.72 2.71 7.09
N MET A 64 4.93 3.10 5.83
CA MET A 64 5.26 2.15 4.76
C MET A 64 6.53 1.34 5.07
N ILE A 65 7.58 2.01 5.57
CA ILE A 65 8.82 1.36 5.99
C ILE A 65 8.55 0.37 7.14
N LYS A 66 7.85 0.80 8.20
CA LYS A 66 7.49 -0.06 9.34
C LYS A 66 6.73 -1.31 8.89
N ILE A 67 5.76 -1.16 7.98
CA ILE A 67 4.98 -2.27 7.44
C ILE A 67 5.90 -3.26 6.72
N ILE A 68 6.75 -2.78 5.80
CA ILE A 68 7.68 -3.65 5.05
C ILE A 68 8.68 -4.34 5.98
N GLU A 69 9.18 -3.64 7.00
CA GLU A 69 10.05 -4.23 8.02
C GLU A 69 9.33 -5.32 8.83
N ASN A 70 8.06 -5.10 9.18
CA ASN A 70 7.24 -6.11 9.85
C ASN A 70 7.00 -7.34 8.97
N LEU A 71 6.71 -7.14 7.68
CA LEU A 71 6.60 -8.22 6.70
C LEU A 71 7.87 -9.07 6.66
N ARG A 72 9.07 -8.45 6.69
CA ARG A 72 10.34 -9.19 6.72
C ARG A 72 10.46 -10.08 7.97
N GLN A 73 9.90 -9.66 9.10
CA GLN A 73 9.96 -10.41 10.35
C GLN A 73 8.94 -11.55 10.40
N THR A 74 7.73 -11.32 9.87
CA THR A 74 6.58 -12.21 9.98
C THR A 74 6.42 -13.17 8.80
N HIS A 75 6.87 -12.78 7.60
CA HIS A 75 6.74 -13.50 6.34
C HIS A 75 8.09 -13.77 5.68
N LYS A 76 9.03 -14.35 6.44
CA LYS A 76 10.43 -14.57 6.01
C LYS A 76 10.55 -15.37 4.71
N GLU A 77 9.58 -16.24 4.42
CA GLU A 77 9.52 -17.04 3.21
C GLU A 77 9.34 -16.20 1.93
N LEU A 78 8.82 -14.97 2.04
CA LEU A 78 8.67 -14.05 0.90
C LEU A 78 10.00 -13.39 0.52
N PHE A 79 10.95 -13.27 1.44
CA PHE A 79 12.20 -12.55 1.25
C PHE A 79 13.35 -13.49 0.82
N ILE A 80 14.34 -12.92 0.12
CA ILE A 80 15.59 -13.56 -0.29
C ILE A 80 16.51 -13.78 0.92
#